data_AF-A0AAW0LV72-F1
#
_entry.id   AF-A0AAW0LV72-F1
#
_cell.length_a   1.000
_cell.length_b   1.000
_cell.length_c   1.000
_cell.angle_alpha   90.00
_cell.angle_beta   90.00
_cell.angle_gamma   90.00
#
_symmetry.space_group_name_H-M   'P 1'
#
loop_
_entity.id
_entity.type
_entity.pdbx_description
1 polymer ?
#
loop_
_entity_poly.entity_id
_entity_poly.type
_entity_poly.pdbx_seq_one_letter_code
_entity_poly.pdbx_strand_id
1 'polypeptide(L)'
;MVSTTAAAANDAQLQPDPDGHRALVARRTRLRHLLPSPQGTNRLHQRTHLRRHIPRCRRPAPIPRVRKPFQTHPHVPQLPGGAVTAGLAIYDTMQYIRSPISTICLGQAASMASLLLAAGAKGERRALPNATMMIHQPSGGYSGQAKDLTIHTKQIVQVWDSLNALYAKHTGQSLEVIQTNMDRDYFMTPGEAKEFGIIDEVIDQRPMALVADAVGGNEGKDKGSG
;
A
#
# COMPACT_ATOMS: atom_id res chain seq x y z
N MET A 1 31.34 12.81 58.54
CA MET A 1 30.43 13.94 58.23
C MET A 1 29.18 13.37 57.60
N VAL A 2 28.04 13.84 58.08
CA VAL A 2 26.67 13.44 57.77
C VAL A 2 26.23 14.03 56.42
N SER A 3 25.42 13.30 55.66
CA SER A 3 24.13 13.74 55.06
C SER A 3 23.88 13.08 53.69
N THR A 4 23.05 12.02 53.60
CA THR A 4 21.61 11.99 53.23
C THR A 4 21.29 12.59 51.85
N THR A 5 20.79 11.82 50.86
CA THR A 5 19.37 11.41 50.66
C THR A 5 19.33 10.29 49.57
N ALA A 6 18.83 9.07 49.79
CA ALA A 6 17.43 8.56 49.89
C ALA A 6 16.60 8.75 48.59
N ALA A 7 16.44 7.70 47.76
CA ALA A 7 15.30 6.75 47.69
C ALA A 7 14.29 7.18 46.57
N ALA A 8 13.65 6.30 45.79
CA ALA A 8 13.18 4.96 46.07
C ALA A 8 13.12 4.07 44.83
N ALA A 9 13.41 2.80 45.04
CA ALA A 9 12.99 1.68 44.20
C ALA A 9 11.47 1.51 44.28
N ASN A 10 10.88 0.93 43.24
CA ASN A 10 9.61 0.24 43.42
C ASN A 10 9.66 -1.08 42.66
N ASP A 11 9.98 -2.14 43.41
CA ASP A 11 9.71 -3.52 43.05
C ASP A 11 8.19 -3.70 42.94
N ALA A 12 7.69 -3.86 41.71
CA ALA A 12 6.35 -4.36 41.49
C ALA A 12 6.40 -5.89 41.57
N GLN A 13 6.11 -6.42 42.76
CA GLN A 13 5.83 -7.84 42.95
C GLN A 13 4.59 -8.21 42.11
N LEU A 14 4.78 -9.15 41.17
CA LEU A 14 3.69 -9.82 40.46
C LEU A 14 2.94 -10.73 41.45
N GLN A 15 1.64 -10.48 41.62
CA GLN A 15 0.69 -11.45 42.15
C GLN A 15 -0.30 -11.81 41.02
N PRO A 16 -0.69 -13.09 40.86
CA PRO A 16 -1.59 -13.51 39.79
C PRO A 16 -3.06 -13.25 40.16
N ASP A 17 -3.82 -12.72 39.19
CA ASP A 17 -5.27 -12.51 39.29
C ASP A 17 -5.99 -13.69 38.59
N PRO A 18 -6.92 -14.40 39.25
CA PRO A 18 -7.75 -15.42 38.60
C PRO A 18 -8.92 -14.73 37.89
N ASP A 19 -9.32 -15.29 36.74
CA ASP A 19 -10.46 -14.87 35.93
C ASP A 19 -10.22 -13.67 34.99
N GLY A 20 -10.07 -14.00 33.71
CA GLY A 20 -9.72 -13.08 32.65
C GLY A 20 -10.76 -12.00 32.33
N HIS A 21 -10.27 -11.05 31.52
CA HIS A 21 -10.94 -9.93 30.83
C HIS A 21 -10.98 -8.58 31.57
N ARG A 22 -10.26 -7.59 31.02
CA ARG A 22 -10.80 -6.34 30.39
C ARG A 22 -9.74 -5.24 30.28
N ALA A 23 -9.52 -4.72 29.08
CA ALA A 23 -10.09 -3.47 28.53
C ALA A 23 -9.48 -2.19 29.13
N LEU A 24 -8.70 -1.49 28.31
CA LEU A 24 -8.12 -0.19 28.62
C LEU A 24 -9.21 0.89 28.46
N VAL A 25 -9.73 1.40 29.57
CA VAL A 25 -10.66 2.55 29.60
C VAL A 25 -9.85 3.84 29.65
N ALA A 26 -9.81 4.58 28.53
CA ALA A 26 -9.25 5.94 28.48
C ALA A 26 -10.22 6.96 29.09
N ARG A 27 -9.78 7.68 30.13
CA ARG A 27 -10.57 8.73 30.81
C ARG A 27 -10.62 10.01 29.97
N ARG A 28 -11.84 10.52 29.71
CA ARG A 28 -12.13 11.85 29.17
C ARG A 28 -11.91 12.92 30.24
N THR A 29 -11.00 13.85 30.01
CA THR A 29 -10.88 15.09 30.80
C THR A 29 -11.47 16.26 30.02
N ARG A 30 -12.44 16.96 30.61
CA ARG A 30 -13.12 18.14 30.05
C ARG A 30 -12.20 19.36 30.17
N LEU A 31 -12.01 20.11 29.08
CA LEU A 31 -11.57 21.51 29.12
C LEU A 31 -12.69 22.40 28.56
N ARG A 32 -13.11 23.39 29.34
CA ARG A 32 -14.04 24.49 28.99
C ARG A 32 -13.26 25.81 28.97
N HIS A 33 -13.75 26.76 28.16
CA HIS A 33 -13.39 28.19 28.06
C HIS A 33 -12.13 28.48 27.20
N LEU A 34 -12.07 29.39 26.22
CA LEU A 34 -12.89 30.56 25.81
C LEU A 34 -12.94 30.69 24.26
N LEU A 35 -14.08 31.10 23.71
CA LEU A 35 -14.21 31.71 22.38
C LEU A 35 -15.09 32.96 22.51
N PRO A 36 -14.72 34.12 21.92
CA PRO A 36 -15.56 35.32 21.94
C PRO A 36 -16.61 35.33 20.82
N SER A 37 -17.79 35.84 21.15
CA SER A 37 -19.01 35.93 20.32
C SER A 37 -18.92 36.99 19.19
N PRO A 38 -19.63 36.80 18.05
CA PRO A 38 -19.73 37.83 17.03
C PRO A 38 -20.96 38.72 17.25
N GLN A 39 -20.74 40.02 17.43
CA GLN A 39 -21.81 41.03 17.31
C GLN A 39 -21.93 41.47 15.85
N GLY A 40 -23.16 41.43 15.33
CA GLY A 40 -23.49 41.90 14.00
C GLY A 40 -23.63 43.42 13.95
N THR A 41 -23.17 44.02 12.85
CA THR A 41 -23.61 45.35 12.43
C THR A 41 -23.81 45.36 10.92
N ASN A 42 -25.06 45.62 10.55
CA ASN A 42 -25.52 46.01 9.22
C ASN A 42 -24.79 47.27 8.75
N ARG A 43 -24.21 47.29 7.53
CA ARG A 43 -24.15 48.52 6.72
C ARG A 43 -23.89 48.23 5.25
N LEU A 44 -24.93 48.55 4.50
CA LEU A 44 -25.08 48.59 3.07
C LEU A 44 -24.31 49.80 2.49
N HIS A 45 -23.68 49.58 1.32
CA HIS A 45 -23.21 50.58 0.35
C HIS A 45 -22.07 51.55 0.77
N GLN A 46 -20.93 51.43 0.08
CA GLN A 46 -20.47 52.46 -0.86
C GLN A 46 -19.37 51.91 -1.79
N ARG A 47 -19.64 52.02 -3.09
CA ARG A 47 -18.71 51.72 -4.19
C ARG A 47 -17.66 52.83 -4.26
N THR A 48 -16.38 52.48 -4.28
CA THR A 48 -15.31 53.37 -4.72
C THR A 48 -14.46 52.68 -5.78
N HIS A 49 -14.34 53.37 -6.91
CA HIS A 49 -13.62 52.97 -8.10
C HIS A 49 -12.12 52.94 -7.84
N LEU A 50 -11.50 51.76 -7.92
CA LEU A 50 -10.06 51.64 -8.12
C LEU A 50 -9.80 50.82 -9.40
N ARG A 51 -9.71 51.52 -10.53
CA ARG A 51 -9.24 50.94 -11.79
C ARG A 51 -7.76 50.60 -11.63
N ARG A 52 -7.44 49.34 -11.32
CA ARG A 52 -6.08 48.80 -11.47
C ARG A 52 -5.87 48.47 -12.95
N HIS A 53 -4.93 49.17 -13.59
CA HIS A 53 -4.40 48.81 -14.90
C HIS A 53 -3.70 47.44 -14.79
N ILE A 54 -4.39 46.39 -15.23
CA ILE A 54 -3.77 45.07 -15.48
C ILE A 54 -3.29 45.06 -16.93
N PRO A 55 -1.99 44.93 -17.22
CA PRO A 55 -1.52 44.74 -18.59
C PRO A 55 -2.02 43.37 -19.07
N ARG A 56 -2.74 43.36 -20.20
CA ARG A 56 -3.23 42.12 -20.82
C ARG A 56 -2.04 41.27 -21.27
N CYS A 57 -1.84 40.10 -20.65
CA CYS A 57 -0.96 39.07 -21.19
C CYS A 57 -1.43 38.74 -22.62
N ARG A 58 -0.56 38.98 -23.61
CA ARG A 58 -0.80 38.52 -24.98
C ARG A 58 -0.84 36.99 -24.97
N ARG A 59 -1.90 36.40 -25.54
CA ARG A 59 -2.00 34.94 -25.71
C ARG A 59 -0.80 34.44 -26.54
N PRO A 60 -0.10 33.38 -26.14
CA PRO A 60 0.92 32.77 -26.98
C PRO A 60 0.28 32.20 -28.25
N ALA A 61 0.98 32.31 -29.38
CA ALA A 61 0.55 31.77 -30.66
C ALA A 61 0.42 30.22 -30.57
N PRO A 62 -0.52 29.60 -31.31
CA PRO A 62 -0.72 28.16 -31.28
C PRO A 62 0.51 27.43 -31.85
N ILE A 63 1.07 26.50 -31.07
CA ILE A 63 2.16 25.62 -31.48
C ILE A 63 1.63 24.66 -32.58
N PRO A 64 2.32 24.50 -33.72
CA PRO A 64 1.89 23.59 -34.77
C PRO A 64 1.93 22.14 -34.25
N ARG A 65 0.78 21.45 -34.29
CA ARG A 65 0.67 20.02 -33.96
C ARG A 65 1.30 19.21 -35.09
N VAL A 66 2.55 18.80 -34.92
CA VAL A 66 3.11 17.68 -35.68
C VAL A 66 2.43 16.41 -35.16
N ARG A 67 1.38 15.95 -35.85
CA ARG A 67 0.82 14.61 -35.63
C ARG A 67 1.82 13.59 -36.18
N LYS A 68 2.78 13.17 -35.35
CA LYS A 68 3.41 11.87 -35.59
C LYS A 68 2.34 10.80 -35.42
N PRO A 69 2.22 9.81 -36.31
CA PRO A 69 1.28 8.72 -36.12
C PRO A 69 1.59 8.06 -34.77
N PHE A 70 0.58 8.00 -33.92
CA PHE A 70 0.61 7.22 -32.70
C PHE A 70 0.71 5.76 -33.14
N GLN A 71 1.94 5.24 -33.26
CA GLN A 71 2.15 3.80 -33.25
C GLN A 71 1.76 3.33 -31.86
N THR A 72 0.50 2.93 -31.71
CA THR A 72 0.03 2.19 -30.56
C THR A 72 0.68 0.82 -30.59
N HIS A 73 1.94 0.73 -30.15
CA HIS A 73 2.38 -0.50 -29.52
C HIS A 73 1.46 -0.71 -28.31
N PRO A 74 0.83 -1.88 -28.14
CA PRO A 74 -0.07 -2.13 -27.03
C PRO A 74 0.76 -2.27 -25.74
N HIS A 75 1.29 -1.16 -25.25
CA HIS A 75 1.68 -1.03 -23.85
C HIS A 75 0.40 -0.79 -23.07
N VAL A 76 -0.31 -1.88 -22.80
CA VAL A 76 -1.22 -1.94 -21.66
C VAL A 76 -0.42 -1.40 -20.47
N PRO A 77 -0.90 -0.38 -19.74
CA PRO A 77 -0.24 0.09 -18.53
C PRO A 77 -0.41 -0.99 -17.44
N GLN A 78 0.39 -2.04 -17.57
CA GLN A 78 0.68 -3.02 -16.55
C GLN A 78 1.32 -2.24 -15.40
N LEU A 79 1.08 -2.59 -14.14
CA LEU A 79 2.08 -2.29 -13.11
C LEU A 79 3.32 -3.09 -13.55
N PRO A 80 4.31 -2.48 -14.22
CA PRO A 80 5.49 -3.23 -14.61
C PRO A 80 6.15 -3.62 -13.29
N GLY A 81 6.71 -4.82 -13.19
CA GLY A 81 7.72 -5.04 -12.16
C GLY A 81 8.74 -3.92 -12.28
N GLY A 82 8.68 -2.96 -11.36
CA GLY A 82 9.42 -1.71 -11.48
C GLY A 82 10.89 -1.91 -11.18
N ALA A 83 11.55 -0.86 -10.72
CA ALA A 83 12.86 -1.02 -10.09
C ALA A 83 12.74 -2.03 -8.94
N VAL A 84 13.49 -3.13 -9.01
CA VAL A 84 13.49 -4.19 -7.98
C VAL A 84 13.74 -3.60 -6.59
N THR A 85 14.62 -2.61 -6.49
CA THR A 85 14.90 -1.89 -5.25
C THR A 85 13.68 -1.18 -4.67
N ALA A 86 12.86 -0.53 -5.50
CA ALA A 86 11.63 0.11 -5.05
C ALA A 86 10.59 -0.92 -4.59
N GLY A 87 10.47 -2.04 -5.32
CA GLY A 87 9.60 -3.13 -4.92
C GLY A 87 10.03 -3.78 -3.60
N LEU A 88 11.33 -3.98 -3.39
CA LEU A 88 11.87 -4.49 -2.13
C LEU A 88 11.66 -3.52 -0.96
N ALA A 89 11.74 -2.20 -1.19
CA ALA A 89 11.41 -1.23 -0.14
C ALA A 89 9.92 -1.31 0.29
N ILE A 90 9.00 -1.53 -0.67
CA ILE A 90 7.59 -1.78 -0.37
C ILE A 90 7.43 -3.10 0.38
N TYR A 91 8.07 -4.17 -0.09
CA TYR A 91 8.07 -5.48 0.56
C TYR A 91 8.52 -5.36 2.02
N ASP A 92 9.66 -4.71 2.27
CA ASP A 92 10.20 -4.55 3.61
C ASP A 92 9.25 -3.73 4.48
N THR A 93 8.65 -2.66 3.93
CA THR A 93 7.63 -1.89 4.64
C THR A 93 6.44 -2.78 5.00
N MET A 94 5.99 -3.64 4.09
CA MET A 94 4.89 -4.57 4.32
C MET A 94 5.20 -5.54 5.47
N GLN A 95 6.44 -6.04 5.55
CA GLN A 95 6.86 -6.96 6.61
C GLN A 95 7.21 -6.24 7.92
N TYR A 96 7.61 -4.97 7.86
CA TYR A 96 8.08 -4.19 9.01
C TYR A 96 6.92 -3.66 9.86
N ILE A 97 5.81 -3.29 9.25
CA ILE A 97 4.65 -2.79 10.00
C ILE A 97 3.95 -3.92 10.77
N ARG A 98 3.33 -3.59 11.90
CA ARG A 98 2.63 -4.56 12.76
C ARG A 98 1.27 -5.01 12.21
N SER A 99 0.64 -4.15 11.40
CA SER A 99 -0.72 -4.42 10.90
C SER A 99 -0.66 -5.49 9.81
N PRO A 100 -1.56 -6.51 9.85
CA PRO A 100 -1.65 -7.48 8.77
C PRO A 100 -2.07 -6.77 7.48
N ILE A 101 -1.42 -7.12 6.37
CA ILE A 101 -1.69 -6.52 5.06
C ILE A 101 -2.44 -7.54 4.21
N SER A 102 -3.66 -7.22 3.82
CA SER A 102 -4.37 -7.97 2.78
C SER A 102 -3.95 -7.46 1.41
N THR A 103 -3.66 -8.40 0.50
CA THR A 103 -3.30 -8.12 -0.89
C THR A 103 -4.40 -8.66 -1.79
N ILE A 104 -4.80 -7.88 -2.79
CA ILE A 104 -5.82 -8.28 -3.77
C ILE A 104 -5.30 -7.98 -5.17
N CYS A 105 -5.20 -9.00 -6.00
CA CYS A 105 -4.85 -8.85 -7.41
C CYS A 105 -6.09 -8.51 -8.23
N LEU A 106 -6.07 -7.31 -8.82
CA LEU A 106 -7.07 -6.82 -9.76
C LEU A 106 -6.40 -6.75 -11.15
N GLY A 107 -6.81 -7.63 -12.08
CA GLY A 107 -6.28 -7.64 -13.44
C GLY A 107 -4.96 -8.41 -13.59
N GLN A 108 -3.83 -7.83 -13.18
CA GLN A 108 -2.53 -8.53 -13.32
C GLN A 108 -1.56 -8.17 -12.19
N ALA A 109 -0.87 -9.19 -11.67
CA ALA A 109 0.29 -9.05 -10.80
C ALA A 109 1.48 -9.80 -11.42
N ALA A 110 2.39 -9.06 -12.04
CA ALA A 110 3.56 -9.62 -12.72
C ALA A 110 4.86 -9.16 -12.06
N SER A 111 5.88 -10.03 -12.07
CA SER A 111 7.24 -9.71 -11.59
C SER A 111 7.23 -9.23 -10.13
N MET A 112 7.74 -8.03 -9.81
CA MET A 112 7.69 -7.53 -8.43
C MET A 112 6.26 -7.42 -7.86
N ALA A 113 5.23 -7.23 -8.70
CA ALA A 113 3.86 -7.15 -8.22
C ALA A 113 3.33 -8.51 -7.72
N SER A 114 3.72 -9.64 -8.34
CA SER A 114 3.35 -10.97 -7.84
C SER A 114 4.11 -11.32 -6.55
N LEU A 115 5.35 -10.86 -6.39
CA LEU A 115 6.06 -10.99 -5.11
C LEU A 115 5.34 -10.23 -4.00
N LEU A 116 4.94 -8.97 -4.25
CA LEU A 116 4.20 -8.16 -3.28
C LEU A 116 2.84 -8.78 -2.95
N LEU A 117 2.13 -9.32 -3.96
CA LEU A 117 0.89 -10.07 -3.75
C LEU A 117 1.12 -11.26 -2.81
N ALA A 118 2.13 -12.08 -3.08
CA ALA A 118 2.50 -13.23 -2.26
C ALA A 118 2.95 -12.86 -0.84
N ALA A 119 3.51 -11.65 -0.66
CA ALA A 119 4.00 -11.14 0.61
C ALA A 119 2.92 -10.60 1.56
N GLY A 120 1.65 -10.60 1.14
CA GLY A 120 0.52 -10.31 2.02
C GLY A 120 0.46 -11.27 3.21
N ALA A 121 -0.29 -10.89 4.24
CA ALA A 121 -0.52 -11.75 5.40
C ALA A 121 -1.15 -13.08 4.96
N LYS A 122 -0.66 -14.19 5.52
CA LYS A 122 -1.15 -15.53 5.19
C LYS A 122 -2.65 -15.64 5.44
N GLY A 123 -3.41 -16.10 4.45
CA GLY A 123 -4.88 -16.17 4.48
C GLY A 123 -5.58 -14.91 3.97
N GLU A 124 -4.84 -13.83 3.71
CA GLU A 124 -5.38 -12.53 3.27
C GLU A 124 -4.93 -12.13 1.86
N ARG A 125 -4.38 -13.08 1.09
CA ARG A 125 -3.91 -12.87 -0.28
C ARG A 125 -4.97 -13.36 -1.27
N ARG A 126 -5.53 -12.46 -2.06
CA ARG A 126 -6.69 -12.75 -2.93
C ARG A 126 -6.47 -12.33 -4.38
N ALA A 127 -7.23 -12.91 -5.30
CA ALA A 127 -7.29 -12.46 -6.68
C ALA A 127 -8.71 -12.56 -7.25
N LEU A 128 -9.02 -11.75 -8.26
CA LEU A 128 -10.26 -11.89 -9.03
C LEU A 128 -10.18 -13.03 -10.06
N PRO A 129 -11.30 -13.56 -10.57
CA PRO A 129 -11.30 -14.77 -11.40
C PRO A 129 -10.60 -14.61 -12.76
N ASN A 130 -10.53 -13.38 -13.28
CA ASN A 130 -9.84 -13.05 -14.54
C ASN A 130 -8.44 -12.46 -14.32
N ALA A 131 -7.95 -12.45 -13.08
CA ALA A 131 -6.62 -11.94 -12.80
C ALA A 131 -5.54 -12.87 -13.38
N THR A 132 -4.39 -12.32 -13.73
CA THR A 132 -3.23 -13.11 -14.17
C THR A 132 -2.04 -12.82 -13.27
N MET A 133 -1.36 -13.86 -12.81
CA MET A 133 -0.12 -13.74 -12.05
C MET A 133 1.02 -14.17 -12.96
N MET A 134 2.16 -13.49 -12.87
CA MET A 134 3.36 -13.91 -13.60
C MET A 134 4.60 -13.74 -12.73
N ILE A 135 5.46 -14.75 -12.73
CA ILE A 135 6.80 -14.68 -12.13
C ILE A 135 7.84 -14.86 -13.23
N HIS A 136 8.98 -14.19 -13.07
CA HIS A 136 10.10 -14.30 -13.98
C HIS A 136 11.38 -13.76 -13.34
N GLN A 137 12.51 -13.95 -14.02
CA GLN A 137 13.79 -13.46 -13.54
C GLN A 137 13.92 -11.93 -13.64
N PRO A 138 14.56 -11.25 -12.66
CA PRO A 138 15.10 -9.92 -12.83
C PRO A 138 15.91 -9.82 -14.12
N SER A 139 15.60 -8.78 -14.89
CA SER A 139 16.41 -8.36 -16.03
C SER A 139 17.21 -7.11 -15.67
N GLY A 140 18.38 -6.99 -16.28
CA GLY A 140 19.26 -5.83 -16.11
C GLY A 140 20.26 -5.75 -17.25
N GLY A 141 20.69 -4.53 -17.57
CA GLY A 141 21.71 -4.27 -18.58
C GLY A 141 22.76 -3.31 -18.04
N TYR A 142 24.02 -3.62 -18.28
CA TYR A 142 25.13 -2.76 -17.91
C TYR A 142 26.20 -2.77 -19.01
N SER A 143 26.84 -1.64 -19.24
CA SER A 143 27.98 -1.49 -20.14
C SER A 143 29.06 -0.66 -19.46
N GLY A 144 30.33 -1.04 -19.64
CA GLY A 144 31.44 -0.39 -18.94
C GLY A 144 32.72 -1.23 -18.97
N GLN A 145 33.66 -0.93 -18.08
CA GLN A 145 34.91 -1.69 -17.98
C GLN A 145 34.63 -3.12 -17.50
N ALA A 146 35.53 -4.05 -17.80
CA ALA A 146 35.38 -5.45 -17.39
C ALA A 146 35.19 -5.62 -15.86
N LYS A 147 35.85 -4.76 -15.06
CA LYS A 147 35.69 -4.75 -13.60
C LYS A 147 34.27 -4.34 -13.19
N ASP A 148 33.74 -3.28 -13.80
CA ASP A 148 32.39 -2.80 -13.51
C ASP A 148 31.34 -3.83 -13.92
N LEU A 149 31.50 -4.46 -15.10
CA LEU A 149 30.64 -5.54 -15.54
C LEU A 149 30.61 -6.69 -14.53
N THR A 150 31.78 -7.09 -14.02
CA THR A 150 31.88 -8.15 -13.00
C THR A 150 31.12 -7.79 -11.72
N ILE A 151 31.22 -6.54 -11.25
CA ILE A 151 30.50 -6.06 -10.07
C ILE A 151 28.99 -6.13 -10.29
N HIS A 152 28.50 -5.65 -11.44
CA HIS A 152 27.08 -5.64 -11.76
C HIS A 152 26.52 -7.04 -12.00
N THR A 153 27.26 -7.94 -12.65
CA THR A 153 26.89 -9.35 -12.80
C THR A 153 26.76 -10.03 -11.43
N LYS A 154 27.67 -9.77 -10.49
CA LYS A 154 27.56 -10.30 -9.12
C LYS A 154 26.31 -9.77 -8.42
N GLN A 155 26.01 -8.48 -8.56
CA GLN A 155 24.84 -7.86 -7.94
C GLN A 155 23.53 -8.44 -8.47
N ILE A 156 23.38 -8.65 -9.78
CA ILE A 156 22.14 -9.21 -10.35
C ILE A 156 21.92 -10.66 -9.91
N VAL A 157 22.99 -11.46 -9.77
CA VAL A 157 22.91 -12.83 -9.22
C VAL A 157 22.45 -12.80 -7.77
N GLN A 158 22.99 -11.89 -6.95
CA GLN A 158 22.54 -11.75 -5.55
C GLN A 158 21.07 -11.36 -5.44
N VAL A 159 20.61 -10.46 -6.31
CA VAL A 159 19.19 -10.07 -6.38
C VAL A 159 18.33 -11.24 -6.81
N TRP A 160 18.75 -12.01 -7.82
CA TRP A 160 18.08 -13.23 -8.27
C TRP A 160 17.90 -14.23 -7.13
N ASP A 161 18.97 -14.56 -6.40
CA ASP A 161 18.94 -15.51 -5.29
C ASP A 161 18.02 -15.02 -4.16
N SER A 162 18.09 -13.72 -3.85
CA SER A 162 17.24 -13.11 -2.83
C SER A 162 15.77 -13.20 -3.19
N LEU A 163 15.39 -12.84 -4.43
CA LEU A 163 14.00 -12.91 -4.88
C LEU A 163 13.47 -14.35 -4.86
N ASN A 164 14.26 -15.31 -5.32
CA ASN A 164 13.88 -16.73 -5.26
C ASN A 164 13.61 -17.20 -3.83
N ALA A 165 14.47 -16.80 -2.88
CA ALA A 165 14.27 -17.12 -1.47
C ALA A 165 12.99 -16.48 -0.90
N LEU A 166 12.65 -15.24 -1.28
CA LEU A 166 11.42 -14.58 -0.85
C LEU A 166 10.17 -15.24 -1.42
N TYR A 167 10.19 -15.66 -2.70
CA TYR A 167 9.11 -16.45 -3.29
C TYR A 167 8.95 -17.79 -2.59
N ALA A 168 10.04 -18.53 -2.37
CA ALA A 168 9.99 -19.81 -1.66
C ALA A 168 9.40 -19.66 -0.25
N LYS A 169 9.82 -18.62 0.49
CA LYS A 169 9.31 -18.29 1.83
C LYS A 169 7.78 -18.11 1.84
N HIS A 170 7.23 -17.38 0.87
CA HIS A 170 5.81 -17.00 0.88
C HIS A 170 4.89 -17.99 0.18
N THR A 171 5.41 -18.74 -0.79
CA THR A 171 4.64 -19.77 -1.51
C THR A 171 4.68 -21.12 -0.82
N GLY A 172 5.73 -21.40 -0.04
CA GLY A 172 5.98 -22.73 0.53
C GLY A 172 6.59 -23.72 -0.47
N GLN A 173 6.87 -23.29 -1.70
CA GLN A 173 7.54 -24.10 -2.70
C GLN A 173 9.03 -24.29 -2.37
N SER A 174 9.63 -25.36 -2.87
CA SER A 174 11.09 -25.52 -2.79
C SER A 174 11.81 -24.47 -3.65
N LEU A 175 13.03 -24.13 -3.26
CA LEU A 175 13.85 -23.18 -4.02
C LEU A 175 14.07 -23.62 -5.47
N GLU A 176 14.21 -24.92 -5.70
CA GLU A 176 14.40 -25.52 -7.03
C GLU A 176 13.16 -25.32 -7.93
N VAL A 177 11.96 -25.52 -7.37
CA VAL A 177 10.70 -25.28 -8.09
C VAL A 177 10.55 -23.80 -8.45
N ILE A 178 10.90 -22.90 -7.53
CA ILE A 178 10.88 -21.46 -7.80
C ILE A 178 11.88 -21.11 -8.90
N GLN A 179 13.14 -21.53 -8.79
CA GLN A 179 14.18 -21.23 -9.79
C GLN A 179 13.80 -21.73 -11.19
N THR A 180 13.24 -22.94 -11.27
CA THR A 180 12.80 -23.54 -12.54
C THR A 180 11.67 -22.73 -13.18
N ASN A 181 10.64 -22.40 -12.40
CA ASN A 181 9.50 -21.64 -12.92
C ASN A 181 9.81 -20.15 -13.14
N MET A 182 10.85 -19.60 -12.51
CA MET A 182 11.23 -18.20 -12.64
C MET A 182 12.27 -17.96 -13.75
N ASP A 183 12.86 -19.01 -14.35
CA ASP A 183 13.84 -18.88 -15.44
C ASP A 183 13.24 -18.21 -16.69
N ARG A 184 11.95 -18.45 -16.97
CA ARG A 184 11.21 -17.77 -18.04
C ARG A 184 9.95 -17.14 -17.50
N ASP A 185 9.27 -16.36 -18.34
CA ASP A 185 7.98 -15.82 -17.99
C ASP A 185 7.00 -16.97 -17.74
N TYR A 186 6.59 -17.14 -16.50
CA TYR A 186 5.66 -18.17 -16.07
C TYR A 186 4.34 -17.53 -15.63
N PHE A 187 3.33 -17.68 -16.48
CA PHE A 187 1.99 -17.14 -16.28
C PHE A 187 1.10 -18.16 -15.57
N MET A 188 0.28 -17.66 -14.66
CA MET A 188 -0.67 -18.43 -13.87
C MET A 188 -2.03 -17.75 -13.87
N THR A 189 -3.06 -18.55 -14.04
CA THR A 189 -4.44 -18.22 -13.69
C THR A 189 -4.59 -18.08 -12.16
N PRO A 190 -5.70 -17.53 -11.65
CA PRO A 190 -5.93 -17.43 -10.21
C PRO A 190 -5.98 -18.80 -9.52
N GLY A 191 -6.50 -19.83 -10.19
CA GLY A 191 -6.50 -21.20 -9.67
C GLY A 191 -5.07 -21.74 -9.52
N GLU A 192 -4.28 -21.68 -10.59
CA GLU A 192 -2.88 -22.13 -10.57
C GLU A 192 -2.04 -21.32 -9.57
N ALA A 193 -2.25 -20.02 -9.47
CA ALA A 193 -1.54 -19.18 -8.50
C ALA A 193 -1.89 -19.51 -7.04
N LYS A 194 -3.12 -19.98 -6.79
CA LYS A 194 -3.54 -20.48 -5.48
C LYS A 194 -2.84 -21.80 -5.15
N GLU A 195 -2.81 -22.73 -6.11
CA GLU A 195 -2.10 -24.01 -5.96
C GLU A 195 -0.60 -23.83 -5.80
N PHE A 196 -0.02 -22.88 -6.54
CA PHE A 196 1.40 -22.51 -6.44
C PHE A 196 1.72 -21.82 -5.11
N GLY A 197 0.75 -21.18 -4.46
CA GLY A 197 0.88 -20.53 -3.17
C GLY A 197 1.14 -19.01 -3.23
N ILE A 198 0.95 -18.36 -4.38
CA ILE A 198 1.03 -16.89 -4.52
C ILE A 198 -0.17 -16.21 -3.86
N ILE A 199 -1.35 -16.83 -3.93
CA ILE A 199 -2.56 -16.35 -3.27
C ILE A 199 -3.19 -17.45 -2.42
N ASP A 200 -4.09 -17.08 -1.52
CA ASP A 200 -4.85 -18.00 -0.68
C ASP A 200 -6.27 -18.25 -1.24
N GLU A 201 -6.86 -17.24 -1.88
CA GLU A 201 -8.27 -17.27 -2.29
C GLU A 201 -8.52 -16.57 -3.63
N VAL A 202 -9.45 -17.14 -4.42
CA VAL A 202 -10.02 -16.46 -5.59
C VAL A 202 -11.41 -15.97 -5.19
N ILE A 203 -11.64 -14.66 -5.29
CA ILE A 203 -12.90 -14.03 -4.90
C ILE A 203 -13.61 -13.46 -6.14
N ASP A 204 -14.91 -13.66 -6.24
CA ASP A 204 -15.74 -13.18 -7.35
C ASP A 204 -16.74 -12.08 -6.95
N GLN A 205 -17.08 -12.01 -5.65
CA GLN A 205 -17.95 -10.99 -5.08
C GLN A 205 -17.32 -10.34 -3.86
N ARG A 206 -17.66 -9.06 -3.63
CA ARG A 206 -17.27 -8.37 -2.40
C ARG A 206 -18.13 -8.90 -1.25
N PRO A 207 -17.55 -9.40 -0.14
CA PRO A 207 -18.31 -9.75 1.04
C PRO A 207 -19.08 -8.53 1.56
N MET A 208 -20.41 -8.63 1.64
CA MET A 208 -21.30 -7.52 2.03
C MET A 208 -21.05 -7.02 3.47
N ALA A 209 -20.37 -7.79 4.31
CA ALA A 209 -20.12 -7.47 5.72
C ALA A 209 -19.39 -6.12 5.92
N LEU A 210 -18.57 -5.67 4.97
CA LEU A 210 -17.82 -4.41 5.08
C LEU A 210 -18.61 -3.15 4.69
N VAL A 211 -19.83 -3.27 4.16
CA VAL A 211 -20.64 -2.13 3.70
C VAL A 211 -21.48 -1.53 4.84
N ALA A 212 -21.81 -2.33 5.87
CA ALA A 212 -22.64 -1.90 6.99
C ALA A 212 -21.96 -0.84 7.90
N ASP A 213 -20.62 -0.82 7.94
CA ASP A 213 -19.88 0.15 8.76
C ASP A 213 -19.68 1.51 8.06
N ALA A 214 -19.82 1.55 6.73
CA ALA A 214 -19.61 2.76 5.92
C ALA A 214 -20.90 3.52 5.58
N VAL A 215 -22.04 2.83 5.54
CA VAL A 215 -23.35 3.44 5.35
C VAL A 215 -24.07 3.44 6.70
N GLY A 216 -23.86 4.50 7.48
CA GLY A 216 -24.62 4.75 8.69
C GLY A 216 -26.11 4.59 8.41
N GLY A 217 -26.72 3.60 9.04
CA GLY A 217 -28.15 3.36 8.95
C GLY A 217 -28.91 4.62 9.33
N ASN A 218 -29.60 5.20 8.35
CA ASN A 218 -30.74 6.06 8.61
C ASN A 218 -31.97 5.43 7.96
N GLU A 219 -32.30 4.22 8.41
CA GLU A 219 -33.66 3.71 8.32
C GLU A 219 -34.30 3.85 9.70
N GLY A 220 -35.19 4.82 9.83
CA GLY A 220 -35.86 5.09 11.09
C GLY A 220 -36.71 6.35 11.09
N LYS A 221 -37.86 6.31 10.40
CA LYS A 221 -39.17 6.67 10.97
C LYS A 221 -40.29 6.45 9.97
N ASP A 222 -40.78 5.22 9.96
CA ASP A 222 -42.21 5.02 9.86
C ASP A 222 -42.86 5.54 11.16
N LYS A 223 -43.82 6.44 11.04
CA LYS A 223 -44.80 6.77 12.06
C LYS A 223 -46.12 7.08 11.36
N GLY A 224 -46.82 6.01 10.99
CA GLY A 224 -48.27 5.98 11.05
C GLY A 224 -48.76 6.19 12.50
N SER A 225 -49.52 7.26 12.68
CA SER A 225 -50.52 7.49 13.74
C SER A 225 -51.30 8.71 13.24
N GLY A 226 -52.56 8.57 12.84
CA GLY A 226 -53.67 8.21 13.73
C GLY A 226 -54.39 9.51 14.07
#